data_AF-A0A6N4WYV2-F1
#
_entry.id   AF-A0A6N4WYV2-F1
#
_cell.length_a   1.000
_cell.length_b   1.000
_cell.length_c   1.000
_cell.angle_alpha   90.00
_cell.angle_beta   90.00
_cell.angle_gamma   90.00
#
_symmetry.space_group_name_H-M   'P 1'
#
loop_
_entity.id
_entity.type
_entity.pdbx_description
1 polymer ?
#
loop_
_entity_poly.entity_id
_entity_poly.type
_entity_poly.pdbx_seq_one_letter_code
_entity_poly.pdbx_strand_id
1 'polypeptide(L)'
;MFKSFAMALSRFALLLLCTLPLTSQGASSKEAPLDLSILEQRDALRPYMTARQRIAYVEAAKLIKQGQSDIRSGQTLQQQRPSALDPNKDLKPIHKRGERLAEEGQAKIRQGQQQLVKLLSAVQEAKIANQAIAAQKFNFDLVEQDDYASALKVAAKQTLEACQTAGYQNVFFDGLRIVTAEQNAKAGPKLHNAAYDTFIQADGSQFRVAVPLGLQLANSDTSQEYTFQYDNAAAFKGEKAALLAIELIAPSNDQEALLSVRTFDLASQQLISSVMFYIKNASDALQPDSEPTETTEPTETEVATTEAVRSIPASITINNSNQLIEKLAGLPSPYLFETVTTTENPAQAALIDVLIKDTILKNSELILVESLFIQRAYLPDGVEAEALSSAATAELSITPNEDDYTIVAIAYESGRELEIGTIALQLPE
;
A
#
# COMPACT_ATOMS: atom_id res chain seq x y z
N MET A 1 -9.31 63.86 27.32
CA MET A 1 -9.79 63.98 25.91
C MET A 1 -8.68 63.77 24.86
N PHE A 2 -7.57 63.10 25.18
CA PHE A 2 -6.42 62.90 24.27
C PHE A 2 -6.24 61.46 23.75
N LYS A 3 -7.13 60.52 24.12
CA LYS A 3 -7.04 59.10 23.69
C LYS A 3 -7.90 58.75 22.46
N SER A 4 -8.76 59.65 21.99
CA SER A 4 -9.59 59.41 20.79
C SER A 4 -8.90 59.84 19.48
N PHE A 5 -7.97 60.80 19.55
CA PHE A 5 -7.30 61.33 18.36
C PHE A 5 -6.18 60.40 17.82
N ALA A 6 -5.53 59.63 18.70
CA ALA A 6 -4.48 58.69 18.31
C ALA A 6 -5.02 57.43 17.60
N MET A 7 -6.28 57.05 17.84
CA MET A 7 -6.93 55.91 17.18
C MET A 7 -7.57 56.25 15.83
N ALA A 8 -7.89 57.52 15.58
CA ALA A 8 -8.37 57.97 14.27
C ALA A 8 -7.21 58.09 13.26
N LEU A 9 -6.03 58.53 13.70
CA LEU A 9 -4.85 58.64 12.83
C LEU A 9 -4.26 57.27 12.45
N SER A 10 -4.32 56.27 13.34
CA SER A 10 -3.82 54.91 13.02
C SER A 10 -4.73 54.15 12.06
N ARG A 11 -6.04 54.39 12.11
CA ARG A 11 -7.01 53.80 11.18
C ARG A 11 -6.98 54.45 9.78
N PHE A 12 -6.64 55.74 9.69
CA PHE A 12 -6.43 56.40 8.39
C PHE A 12 -5.11 55.96 7.74
N ALA A 13 -4.06 55.74 8.52
CA ALA A 13 -2.78 55.22 8.02
C ALA A 13 -2.91 53.76 7.49
N LEU A 14 -3.70 52.91 8.15
CA LEU A 14 -3.94 51.53 7.67
C LEU A 14 -4.84 51.45 6.43
N LEU A 15 -5.77 52.39 6.23
CA LEU A 15 -6.64 52.43 5.03
C LEU A 15 -5.95 53.06 3.80
N LEU A 16 -4.98 53.95 4.01
CA LEU A 16 -4.11 54.47 2.94
C LEU A 16 -3.02 53.47 2.51
N LEU A 17 -2.69 52.48 3.34
CA LEU A 17 -1.83 51.34 2.97
C LEU A 17 -2.57 50.28 2.12
N CYS A 18 -3.90 50.31 2.07
CA CYS A 18 -4.72 49.34 1.32
C CYS A 18 -5.32 49.89 0.01
N THR A 19 -5.12 51.16 -0.34
CA THR A 19 -5.72 51.76 -1.56
C THR A 19 -4.80 52.65 -2.39
N LEU A 20 -3.48 52.58 -2.19
CA LEU A 20 -2.52 53.11 -3.15
C LEU A 20 -2.27 52.08 -4.26
N PRO A 21 -2.73 52.29 -5.51
CA PRO A 21 -2.02 51.72 -6.63
C PRO A 21 -0.63 52.37 -6.58
N LEU A 22 0.37 51.59 -6.18
CA LEU A 22 1.75 51.92 -6.47
C LEU A 22 1.87 51.97 -7.99
N THR A 23 1.62 53.15 -8.56
CA THR A 23 2.25 53.60 -9.79
C THR A 23 3.72 53.86 -9.48
N SER A 24 4.43 52.80 -9.08
CA SER A 24 5.83 52.72 -9.44
C SER A 24 5.83 52.51 -10.95
N GLN A 25 6.45 53.44 -11.66
CA GLN A 25 7.19 53.06 -12.86
C GLN A 25 8.30 52.10 -12.38
N GLY A 26 7.90 50.87 -12.07
CA GLY A 26 8.81 49.76 -11.91
C GLY A 26 9.37 49.50 -13.29
N ALA A 27 10.65 49.79 -13.47
CA ALA A 27 11.45 49.21 -14.52
C ALA A 27 10.99 47.77 -14.76
N SER A 28 10.67 47.45 -16.03
CA SER A 28 10.35 46.09 -16.51
C SER A 28 10.99 45.08 -15.57
N SER A 29 10.18 44.42 -14.74
CA SER A 29 10.67 43.28 -13.98
C SER A 29 11.15 42.33 -15.07
N LYS A 30 12.46 42.21 -15.23
CA LYS A 30 13.02 41.10 -15.98
C LYS A 30 12.46 39.88 -15.28
N GLU A 31 11.44 39.25 -15.90
CA GLU A 31 10.94 37.95 -15.49
C GLU A 31 12.16 37.11 -15.17
N ALA A 32 12.17 36.48 -14.00
CA ALA A 32 13.22 35.53 -13.66
C ALA A 32 13.41 34.60 -14.87
N PRO A 33 14.66 34.39 -15.33
CA PRO A 33 14.90 33.62 -16.53
C PRO A 33 14.18 32.28 -16.39
N LEU A 34 13.31 31.98 -17.37
CA LEU A 34 12.51 30.77 -17.38
C LEU A 34 13.46 29.57 -17.27
N ASP A 35 13.35 28.80 -16.19
CA ASP A 35 14.16 27.60 -16.01
C ASP A 35 13.70 26.54 -17.01
N LEU A 36 14.54 26.30 -18.02
CA LEU A 36 14.28 25.35 -19.10
C LEU A 36 14.73 23.94 -18.76
N SER A 37 15.40 23.70 -17.63
CA SER A 37 15.94 22.39 -17.24
C SER A 37 14.85 21.30 -17.23
N ILE A 38 13.63 21.64 -16.81
CA ILE A 38 12.50 20.71 -16.79
C ILE A 38 12.09 20.20 -18.18
N LEU A 39 12.45 20.90 -19.26
CA LEU A 39 12.19 20.45 -20.64
C LEU A 39 13.01 19.20 -21.00
N GLU A 40 14.11 18.93 -20.28
CA GLU A 40 14.92 17.72 -20.44
C GLU A 40 14.19 16.49 -19.88
N GLN A 41 13.30 16.67 -18.91
CA GLN A 41 12.52 15.61 -18.29
C GLN A 41 11.22 15.28 -19.03
N ARG A 42 10.99 15.87 -20.21
CA ARG A 42 9.71 15.77 -20.94
C ARG A 42 9.23 14.33 -21.14
N ASP A 43 10.14 13.42 -21.51
CA ASP A 43 9.80 12.05 -21.86
C ASP A 43 9.53 11.22 -20.61
N ALA A 44 10.29 11.47 -19.53
CA ALA A 44 10.08 10.86 -18.23
C ALA A 44 8.75 11.29 -17.57
N LEU A 45 8.28 12.51 -17.84
CA LEU A 45 7.03 13.04 -17.26
C LEU A 45 5.78 12.69 -18.06
N ARG A 46 5.94 12.28 -19.32
CA ARG A 46 4.83 11.98 -20.23
C ARG A 46 3.86 10.89 -19.73
N PRO A 47 4.33 9.79 -19.09
CA PRO A 47 3.43 8.77 -18.52
C PRO A 47 2.47 9.34 -17.46
N TYR A 48 2.92 10.34 -16.69
CA TYR A 48 2.18 10.96 -15.58
C TYR A 48 1.19 12.04 -16.02
N MET A 49 1.12 12.36 -17.32
CA MET A 49 0.19 13.34 -17.84
C MET A 49 -1.21 12.75 -18.03
N THR A 50 -2.22 13.44 -17.52
CA THR A 50 -3.63 13.23 -17.88
C THR A 50 -3.87 13.47 -19.38
N ALA A 51 -4.98 12.97 -19.92
CA ALA A 51 -5.36 13.19 -21.31
C ALA A 51 -5.40 14.69 -21.68
N ARG A 52 -5.93 15.54 -20.80
CA ARG A 52 -5.99 17.00 -20.99
C ARG A 52 -4.59 17.63 -21.00
N GLN A 53 -3.71 17.22 -20.09
CA GLN A 53 -2.32 17.69 -20.06
C GLN A 53 -1.54 17.27 -21.31
N ARG A 54 -1.79 16.05 -21.84
CA ARG A 54 -1.17 15.60 -23.11
C ARG A 54 -1.60 16.47 -24.30
N ILE A 55 -2.85 16.93 -24.35
CA ILE A 55 -3.31 17.86 -25.38
C ILE A 55 -2.58 19.21 -25.24
N ALA A 56 -2.55 19.78 -24.03
CA ALA A 56 -1.86 21.05 -23.76
C ALA A 56 -0.35 20.97 -24.10
N TYR A 57 0.29 19.84 -23.84
CA TYR A 57 1.68 19.58 -24.23
C TYR A 57 1.88 19.68 -25.74
N VAL A 58 1.01 19.02 -26.52
CA VAL A 58 1.09 19.02 -27.99
C VAL A 58 0.84 20.42 -28.54
N GLU A 59 -0.11 21.18 -27.99
CA GLU A 59 -0.39 22.56 -28.39
C GLU A 59 0.80 23.48 -28.15
N ALA A 60 1.42 23.41 -26.96
CA ALA A 60 2.61 24.20 -26.64
C ALA A 60 3.80 23.83 -27.53
N ALA A 61 4.02 22.53 -27.80
CA ALA A 61 5.05 22.07 -28.72
C ALA A 61 4.81 22.52 -30.17
N LYS A 62 3.54 22.58 -30.60
CA LYS A 62 3.15 23.10 -31.92
C LYS A 62 3.48 24.59 -32.04
N LEU A 63 3.25 25.37 -30.98
CA LEU A 63 3.57 26.80 -30.95
C LEU A 63 5.08 27.05 -31.15
N ILE A 64 5.93 26.24 -30.51
CA ILE A 64 7.39 26.31 -30.68
C ILE A 64 7.77 25.99 -32.13
N LYS A 65 7.21 24.93 -32.73
CA LYS A 65 7.47 24.57 -34.13
C LYS A 65 7.03 25.66 -35.10
N GLN A 66 5.89 26.31 -34.85
CA GLN A 66 5.43 27.45 -35.64
C GLN A 66 6.42 28.61 -35.53
N GLY A 67 6.86 28.95 -34.32
CA GLY A 67 7.85 30.01 -34.13
C GLY A 67 9.20 29.72 -34.82
N GLN A 68 9.67 28.48 -34.80
CA GLN A 68 10.86 28.06 -35.56
C GLN A 68 10.66 28.17 -37.08
N SER A 69 9.45 27.90 -37.58
CA SER A 69 9.11 28.08 -39.00
C SER A 69 9.08 29.55 -39.41
N ASP A 70 8.53 30.40 -38.55
CA ASP A 70 8.46 31.85 -38.75
C ASP A 70 9.86 32.46 -38.76
N ILE A 71 10.75 32.06 -37.85
CA ILE A 71 12.15 32.50 -37.86
C ILE A 71 12.85 32.10 -39.17
N ARG A 72 12.73 30.84 -39.62
CA ARG A 72 13.35 30.39 -40.88
C ARG A 72 12.81 31.16 -42.09
N SER A 73 11.50 31.39 -42.12
CA SER A 73 10.85 32.16 -43.18
C SER A 73 11.31 33.63 -43.15
N GLY A 74 11.46 34.20 -41.96
CA GLY A 74 11.92 35.58 -41.75
C GLY A 74 13.35 35.77 -42.21
N GLN A 75 14.25 34.84 -41.85
CA GLN A 75 15.63 34.79 -42.31
C GLN A 75 15.72 34.68 -43.84
N THR A 76 14.87 33.86 -44.46
CA THR A 76 14.81 33.72 -45.93
C THR A 76 14.43 35.04 -46.60
N LEU A 77 13.47 35.78 -46.05
CA LEU A 77 13.07 37.11 -46.55
C LEU A 77 14.18 38.15 -46.39
N GLN A 78 14.89 38.14 -45.26
CA GLN A 78 16.02 39.03 -45.00
C GLN A 78 17.21 38.77 -45.93
N GLN A 79 17.41 37.53 -46.36
CA GLN A 79 18.51 37.14 -47.26
C GLN A 79 18.22 37.39 -48.75
N GLN A 80 17.00 37.78 -49.12
CA GLN A 80 16.67 38.06 -50.52
C GLN A 80 17.54 39.18 -51.09
N ARG A 81 17.93 39.01 -52.35
CA ARG A 81 18.69 39.96 -53.16
C ARG A 81 17.90 40.36 -54.41
N PRO A 82 18.18 41.53 -55.02
CA PRO A 82 17.55 41.91 -56.28
C PRO A 82 17.87 40.88 -57.36
N SER A 83 16.93 40.64 -58.27
CA SER A 83 17.14 39.64 -59.33
C SER A 83 17.87 40.26 -60.52
N ALA A 84 18.48 39.44 -61.37
CA ALA A 84 19.08 39.91 -62.62
C ALA A 84 18.05 40.60 -63.56
N LEU A 85 16.76 40.27 -63.41
CA LEU A 85 15.65 40.84 -64.19
C LEU A 85 15.09 42.14 -63.58
N ASP A 86 15.40 42.42 -62.31
CA ASP A 86 15.00 43.65 -61.61
C ASP A 86 16.07 44.03 -60.56
N PRO A 87 17.18 44.67 -61.01
CA PRO A 87 18.32 44.98 -60.14
C PRO A 87 18.05 46.11 -59.15
N ASN A 88 17.07 46.97 -59.45
CA ASN A 88 16.74 48.17 -58.66
C ASN A 88 15.56 47.93 -57.71
N LYS A 89 15.08 46.68 -57.58
CA LYS A 89 13.99 46.31 -56.69
C LYS A 89 14.23 46.78 -55.26
N ASP A 90 13.30 47.55 -54.69
CA ASP A 90 13.36 47.91 -53.28
C ASP A 90 13.04 46.69 -52.39
N LEU A 91 14.05 46.23 -51.65
CA LEU A 91 13.93 45.11 -50.73
C LEU A 91 13.64 45.52 -49.29
N LYS A 92 13.69 46.81 -48.95
CA LYS A 92 13.45 47.29 -47.59
C LYS A 92 12.12 46.79 -47.00
N PRO A 93 10.99 46.76 -47.75
CA PRO A 93 9.73 46.23 -47.23
C PRO A 93 9.80 44.72 -46.93
N ILE A 94 10.56 43.97 -47.73
CA ILE A 94 10.74 42.52 -47.58
C ILE A 94 11.59 42.22 -46.36
N HIS A 95 12.70 42.93 -46.19
CA HIS A 95 13.58 42.79 -45.02
C HIS A 95 12.84 43.13 -43.72
N LYS A 96 12.09 44.25 -43.69
CA LYS A 96 11.24 44.63 -42.54
C LYS A 96 10.16 43.58 -42.22
N ARG A 97 9.57 42.96 -43.24
CA ARG A 97 8.63 41.85 -43.04
C ARG A 97 9.33 40.63 -42.44
N GLY A 98 10.53 40.32 -42.91
CA GLY A 98 11.33 39.21 -42.39
C GLY A 98 11.74 39.41 -40.92
N GLU A 99 12.12 40.63 -40.54
CA GLU A 99 12.44 41.00 -39.15
C GLU A 99 11.24 40.79 -38.22
N ARG A 100 10.08 41.32 -38.59
CA ARG A 100 8.85 41.12 -37.81
C ARG A 100 8.48 39.65 -37.66
N LEU A 101 8.61 38.86 -38.74
CA LEU A 101 8.31 37.43 -38.69
C LEU A 101 9.27 36.68 -37.75
N ALA A 102 10.55 37.09 -37.71
CA ALA A 102 11.52 36.53 -36.78
C ALA A 102 11.22 36.91 -35.33
N GLU A 103 10.82 38.16 -35.05
CA GLU A 103 10.38 38.61 -33.73
C GLU A 103 9.12 37.88 -33.24
N GLU A 104 8.09 37.78 -34.10
CA GLU A 104 6.87 37.01 -33.83
C GLU A 104 7.19 35.54 -33.57
N GLY A 105 8.12 34.97 -34.35
CA GLY A 105 8.59 33.61 -34.18
C GLY A 105 9.31 33.38 -32.84
N GLN A 106 10.17 34.31 -32.42
CA GLN A 106 10.80 34.26 -31.09
C GLN A 106 9.77 34.37 -29.95
N ALA A 107 8.76 35.23 -30.09
CA ALA A 107 7.68 35.36 -29.11
C ALA A 107 6.88 34.05 -28.98
N LYS A 108 6.55 33.40 -30.11
CA LYS A 108 5.89 32.08 -30.13
C LYS A 108 6.73 30.99 -29.46
N ILE A 109 8.05 30.97 -29.70
CA ILE A 109 8.94 30.03 -29.03
C ILE A 109 8.91 30.25 -27.51
N ARG A 110 9.08 31.49 -27.04
CA ARG A 110 9.07 31.80 -25.61
C ARG A 110 7.73 31.43 -24.97
N GLN A 111 6.62 31.79 -25.59
CA GLN A 111 5.29 31.45 -25.09
C GLN A 111 5.10 29.93 -24.99
N GLY A 112 5.54 29.18 -26.00
CA GLY A 112 5.42 27.72 -25.99
C GLY A 112 6.31 27.07 -24.95
N GLN A 113 7.52 27.60 -24.73
CA GLN A 113 8.42 27.18 -23.66
C GLN A 113 7.81 27.47 -22.28
N GLN A 114 7.25 28.66 -22.06
CA GLN A 114 6.57 29.02 -20.81
C GLN A 114 5.40 28.08 -20.52
N GLN A 115 4.60 27.76 -21.55
CA GLN A 115 3.50 26.79 -21.42
C GLN A 115 4.00 25.39 -21.08
N LEU A 116 5.07 24.92 -21.73
CA LEU A 116 5.66 23.62 -21.43
C LEU A 116 6.27 23.56 -20.02
N VAL A 117 7.03 24.57 -19.60
CA VAL A 117 7.62 24.62 -18.25
C VAL A 117 6.52 24.57 -17.21
N LYS A 118 5.50 25.44 -17.32
CA LYS A 118 4.36 25.44 -16.39
C LYS A 118 3.65 24.09 -16.34
N LEU A 119 3.41 23.47 -17.50
CA LEU A 119 2.74 22.18 -17.59
C LEU A 119 3.58 21.07 -16.94
N LEU A 120 4.87 20.99 -17.28
CA LEU A 120 5.76 19.96 -16.77
C LEU A 120 6.02 20.11 -15.27
N SER A 121 6.11 21.34 -14.76
CA SER A 121 6.24 21.60 -13.31
C SER A 121 5.01 21.09 -12.56
N ALA A 122 3.81 21.40 -13.05
CA ALA A 122 2.58 20.90 -12.44
C ALA A 122 2.47 19.36 -12.49
N VAL A 123 2.94 18.73 -13.57
CA VAL A 123 2.99 17.26 -13.68
C VAL A 123 4.00 16.67 -12.71
N GLN A 124 5.17 17.29 -12.56
CA GLN A 124 6.20 16.86 -11.60
C GLN A 124 5.72 17.01 -10.15
N GLU A 125 5.10 18.12 -9.79
CA GLU A 125 4.49 18.32 -8.47
C GLU A 125 3.40 17.28 -8.19
N ALA A 126 2.51 17.04 -9.15
CA ALA A 126 1.47 16.02 -9.02
C ALA A 126 2.06 14.60 -8.87
N LYS A 127 3.14 14.29 -9.62
CA LYS A 127 3.88 13.04 -9.47
C LYS A 127 4.42 12.89 -8.06
N ILE A 128 5.14 13.89 -7.54
CA ILE A 128 5.72 13.86 -6.19
C ILE A 128 4.62 13.69 -5.14
N ALA A 129 3.53 14.46 -5.24
CA ALA A 129 2.42 14.38 -4.30
C ALA A 129 1.76 12.98 -4.31
N ASN A 130 1.52 12.41 -5.49
CA ASN A 130 0.97 11.06 -5.62
C ASN A 130 1.93 9.99 -5.10
N GLN A 131 3.24 10.17 -5.26
CA GLN A 131 4.25 9.28 -4.68
C GLN A 131 4.26 9.37 -3.15
N ALA A 132 4.13 10.57 -2.58
CA ALA A 132 4.06 10.75 -1.13
C ALA A 132 2.78 10.12 -0.53
N ILE A 133 1.63 10.26 -1.19
CA ILE A 133 0.38 9.61 -0.77
C ILE A 133 0.51 8.08 -0.87
N ALA A 134 1.05 7.57 -1.99
CA ALA A 134 1.27 6.14 -2.16
C ALA A 134 2.24 5.57 -1.13
N ALA A 135 3.25 6.34 -0.71
CA ALA A 135 4.20 5.93 0.32
C ALA A 135 3.59 5.80 1.72
N GLN A 136 2.47 6.48 2.01
CA GLN A 136 1.77 6.37 3.31
C GLN A 136 0.62 5.35 3.28
N LYS A 137 0.20 4.92 2.08
CA LYS A 137 -0.96 4.06 1.87
C LYS A 137 -0.87 2.74 2.63
N PHE A 138 0.33 2.22 2.82
CA PHE A 138 0.58 0.93 3.47
C PHE A 138 1.16 1.09 4.89
N ASN A 139 1.02 2.28 5.49
CA ASN A 139 1.51 2.55 6.83
C ASN A 139 0.35 2.40 7.81
N PHE A 140 0.54 1.61 8.87
CA PHE A 140 -0.44 1.54 9.95
C PHE A 140 0.20 1.23 11.30
N ASP A 141 -0.48 1.67 12.35
CA ASP A 141 -0.14 1.37 13.74
C ASP A 141 -0.96 0.20 14.24
N LEU A 142 -0.29 -0.78 14.86
CA LEU A 142 -0.95 -1.93 15.45
C LEU A 142 -1.86 -1.49 16.59
N VAL A 143 -3.12 -1.89 16.51
CA VAL A 143 -4.11 -1.59 17.54
C VAL A 143 -3.85 -2.48 18.74
N GLU A 144 -3.60 -1.84 19.88
CA GLU A 144 -3.41 -2.52 21.15
C GLU A 144 -4.74 -2.84 21.81
N GLN A 145 -4.80 -4.00 22.46
CA GLN A 145 -5.91 -4.44 23.28
C GLN A 145 -5.38 -4.89 24.65
N ASP A 146 -6.17 -4.62 25.68
CA ASP A 146 -5.81 -4.93 27.06
C ASP A 146 -5.72 -6.44 27.31
N ASP A 147 -6.64 -7.22 26.70
CA ASP A 147 -6.74 -8.66 26.89
C ASP A 147 -7.23 -9.40 25.63
N TYR A 148 -6.90 -10.69 25.58
CA TYR A 148 -7.25 -11.60 24.48
C TYR A 148 -8.77 -11.71 24.24
N ALA A 149 -9.58 -11.81 25.29
CA ALA A 149 -11.02 -12.07 25.13
C ALA A 149 -11.74 -10.84 24.54
N SER A 150 -11.34 -9.64 24.93
CA SER A 150 -11.81 -8.39 24.34
C SER A 150 -11.39 -8.26 22.88
N ALA A 151 -10.11 -8.52 22.58
CA ALA A 151 -9.59 -8.51 21.22
C ALA A 151 -10.34 -9.48 20.30
N LEU A 152 -10.59 -10.72 20.76
CA LEU A 152 -11.28 -11.74 19.99
C LEU A 152 -12.73 -11.37 19.69
N LYS A 153 -13.45 -10.74 20.64
CA LYS A 153 -14.83 -10.27 20.41
C LYS A 153 -14.90 -9.23 19.30
N VAL A 154 -13.94 -8.30 19.27
CA VAL A 154 -13.86 -7.28 18.21
C VAL A 154 -13.49 -7.92 16.89
N ALA A 155 -12.48 -8.79 16.89
CA ALA A 155 -12.01 -9.49 15.70
C ALA A 155 -13.11 -10.36 15.07
N ALA A 156 -13.86 -11.10 15.88
CA ALA A 156 -14.96 -11.95 15.41
C ALA A 156 -16.04 -11.13 14.69
N LYS A 157 -16.46 -10.00 15.26
CA LYS A 157 -17.46 -9.11 14.62
C LYS A 157 -16.96 -8.58 13.28
N GLN A 158 -15.77 -7.98 13.27
CA GLN A 158 -15.20 -7.38 12.05
C GLN A 158 -15.00 -8.42 10.94
N THR A 159 -14.52 -9.61 11.30
CA THR A 159 -14.30 -10.71 10.37
C THR A 159 -15.62 -11.21 9.78
N LEU A 160 -16.65 -11.42 10.60
CA LEU A 160 -17.95 -11.89 10.14
C LEU A 160 -18.70 -10.85 9.30
N GLU A 161 -18.53 -9.56 9.59
CA GLU A 161 -19.04 -8.45 8.76
C GLU A 161 -18.33 -8.40 7.40
N ALA A 162 -17.01 -8.59 7.37
CA ALA A 162 -16.25 -8.66 6.12
C ALA A 162 -16.69 -9.86 5.26
N CYS A 163 -16.83 -11.05 5.85
CA CYS A 163 -17.38 -12.22 5.17
C CYS A 163 -18.79 -11.98 4.61
N GLN A 164 -19.65 -11.28 5.36
CA GLN A 164 -20.99 -10.91 4.89
C GLN A 164 -20.91 -10.07 3.62
N THR A 165 -20.06 -9.04 3.65
CA THR A 165 -19.89 -8.08 2.56
C THR A 165 -19.35 -8.76 1.31
N ALA A 166 -18.46 -9.75 1.50
CA ALA A 166 -17.94 -10.58 0.41
C ALA A 166 -18.91 -11.70 -0.06
N GLY A 167 -20.08 -11.81 0.55
CA GLY A 167 -21.17 -12.71 0.14
C GLY A 167 -21.06 -14.14 0.67
N TYR A 168 -20.29 -14.38 1.73
CA TYR A 168 -20.17 -15.69 2.37
C TYR A 168 -21.31 -15.92 3.36
N GLN A 169 -22.03 -17.02 3.18
CA GLN A 169 -23.09 -17.48 4.08
C GLN A 169 -22.61 -18.58 5.03
N ASN A 170 -21.45 -19.20 4.73
CA ASN A 170 -20.84 -20.22 5.58
C ASN A 170 -19.44 -19.78 5.97
N VAL A 171 -19.21 -19.67 7.28
CA VAL A 171 -17.90 -19.36 7.86
C VAL A 171 -17.54 -20.51 8.79
N PHE A 172 -16.60 -21.33 8.36
CA PHE A 172 -16.19 -22.52 9.07
C PHE A 172 -15.21 -22.21 10.20
N PHE A 173 -15.53 -22.70 11.38
CA PHE A 173 -14.66 -22.70 12.54
C PHE A 173 -14.08 -24.10 12.75
N ASP A 174 -12.75 -24.23 12.69
CA ASP A 174 -12.03 -25.48 13.02
C ASP A 174 -11.23 -25.36 14.33
N GLY A 175 -10.69 -24.18 14.63
CA GLY A 175 -9.98 -23.96 15.89
C GLY A 175 -9.07 -22.74 15.86
N LEU A 176 -8.31 -22.61 16.94
CA LEU A 176 -7.26 -21.61 17.12
C LEU A 176 -5.91 -22.30 17.23
N ARG A 177 -4.88 -21.68 16.66
CA ARG A 177 -3.49 -22.13 16.81
C ARG A 177 -2.68 -21.18 17.69
N ILE A 178 -1.79 -21.76 18.48
CA ILE A 178 -0.76 -21.04 19.24
C ILE A 178 0.56 -21.25 18.50
N VAL A 179 1.21 -20.14 18.15
CA VAL A 179 2.47 -20.10 17.41
C VAL A 179 3.52 -19.37 18.23
N THR A 180 4.47 -20.11 18.79
CA THR A 180 5.67 -19.60 19.47
C THR A 180 6.92 -20.05 18.72
N ALA A 181 8.11 -19.66 19.19
CA ALA A 181 9.36 -20.12 18.60
C ALA A 181 9.51 -21.66 18.70
N GLU A 182 8.94 -22.27 19.74
CA GLU A 182 9.04 -23.71 20.06
C GLU A 182 7.77 -24.49 19.70
N GLN A 183 6.63 -23.83 19.56
CA GLN A 183 5.33 -24.47 19.44
C GLN A 183 4.54 -23.97 18.23
N ASN A 184 3.97 -24.90 17.48
CA ASN A 184 2.88 -24.63 16.54
C ASN A 184 1.81 -25.69 16.73
N ALA A 185 0.82 -25.42 17.57
CA ALA A 185 -0.18 -26.41 17.94
C ALA A 185 -1.60 -25.85 17.95
N LYS A 186 -2.59 -26.72 17.78
CA LYS A 186 -3.99 -26.37 18.07
C LYS A 186 -4.13 -26.10 19.56
N ALA A 187 -4.90 -25.07 19.90
CA ALA A 187 -5.21 -24.73 21.28
C ALA A 187 -6.01 -25.84 21.97
N GLY A 188 -5.82 -25.96 23.29
CA GLY A 188 -6.55 -26.91 24.12
C GLY A 188 -8.07 -26.62 24.17
N PRO A 189 -8.89 -27.58 24.63
CA PRO A 189 -10.35 -27.51 24.55
C PRO A 189 -10.97 -26.26 25.19
N LYS A 190 -10.40 -25.78 26.31
CA LYS A 190 -10.89 -24.58 27.03
C LYS A 190 -10.83 -23.34 26.14
N LEU A 191 -9.68 -23.08 25.53
CA LEU A 191 -9.47 -21.92 24.67
C LEU A 191 -10.20 -22.07 23.33
N HIS A 192 -10.20 -23.28 22.76
CA HIS A 192 -10.97 -23.60 21.55
C HIS A 192 -12.47 -23.31 21.71
N ASN A 193 -13.09 -23.84 22.76
CA ASN A 193 -14.53 -23.67 23.00
C ASN A 193 -14.89 -22.20 23.26
N ALA A 194 -14.07 -21.49 24.05
CA ALA A 194 -14.28 -20.07 24.31
C ALA A 194 -14.20 -19.22 23.03
N ALA A 195 -13.29 -19.57 22.11
CA ALA A 195 -13.20 -18.91 20.82
C ALA A 195 -14.44 -19.21 19.95
N TYR A 196 -14.86 -20.47 19.87
CA TYR A 196 -16.08 -20.85 19.15
C TYR A 196 -17.31 -20.09 19.66
N ASP A 197 -17.52 -20.09 20.99
CA ASP A 197 -18.64 -19.39 21.62
C ASP A 197 -18.61 -17.88 21.32
N THR A 198 -17.42 -17.28 21.26
CA THR A 198 -17.25 -15.86 20.89
C THR A 198 -17.70 -15.60 19.45
N PHE A 199 -17.35 -16.47 18.50
CA PHE A 199 -17.80 -16.34 17.12
C PHE A 199 -19.30 -16.57 16.96
N ILE A 200 -19.86 -17.57 17.64
CA ILE A 200 -21.31 -17.82 17.65
C ILE A 200 -22.06 -16.62 18.22
N GLN A 201 -21.58 -16.05 19.33
CA GLN A 201 -22.18 -14.87 19.93
C GLN A 201 -22.08 -13.64 19.00
N ALA A 202 -20.96 -13.47 18.30
CA ALA A 202 -20.77 -12.37 17.35
C ALA A 202 -21.67 -12.52 16.11
N ASP A 203 -21.90 -13.76 15.66
CA ASP A 203 -22.77 -14.04 14.52
C ASP A 203 -24.26 -13.89 14.85
N GLY A 204 -24.62 -14.10 16.13
CA GLY A 204 -25.95 -13.86 16.65
C GLY A 204 -27.02 -14.65 15.91
N SER A 205 -27.97 -13.95 15.27
CA SER A 205 -29.09 -14.58 14.55
C SER A 205 -28.80 -14.83 13.07
N GLN A 206 -27.57 -14.65 12.59
CA GLN A 206 -27.23 -14.84 11.19
C GLN A 206 -26.96 -16.32 10.86
N PHE A 207 -26.57 -17.13 11.84
CA PHE A 207 -26.34 -18.58 11.72
C PHE A 207 -25.41 -19.00 10.56
N ARG A 208 -24.38 -18.20 10.30
CA ARG A 208 -23.34 -18.42 9.27
C ARG A 208 -22.14 -19.18 9.80
N VAL A 209 -21.85 -19.06 11.10
CA VAL A 209 -20.74 -19.80 11.71
C VAL A 209 -21.13 -21.27 11.84
N ALA A 210 -20.33 -22.15 11.25
CA ALA A 210 -20.56 -23.59 11.24
C ALA A 210 -19.26 -24.37 11.50
N VAL A 211 -19.38 -25.64 11.89
CA VAL A 211 -18.23 -26.52 12.12
C VAL A 211 -18.17 -27.55 10.98
N PRO A 212 -17.07 -27.60 10.20
CA PRO A 212 -16.85 -28.66 9.23
C PRO A 212 -16.47 -29.96 9.95
N LEU A 213 -17.16 -31.05 9.65
CA LEU A 213 -16.92 -32.34 10.31
C LEU A 213 -15.73 -33.05 9.66
N GLY A 214 -14.73 -33.43 10.45
CA GLY A 214 -13.57 -34.16 9.95
C GLY A 214 -12.75 -33.37 8.92
N LEU A 215 -12.69 -32.04 9.05
CA LEU A 215 -11.94 -31.20 8.13
C LEU A 215 -10.48 -31.62 8.06
N GLN A 216 -10.04 -31.97 6.86
CA GLN A 216 -8.66 -32.35 6.58
C GLN A 216 -8.25 -31.90 5.19
N LEU A 217 -6.94 -31.77 4.99
CA LEU A 217 -6.36 -31.54 3.69
C LEU A 217 -5.91 -32.89 3.12
N ALA A 218 -6.49 -33.31 2.00
CA ALA A 218 -6.23 -34.61 1.41
C ALA A 218 -5.87 -34.47 -0.07
N ASN A 219 -4.94 -35.33 -0.52
CA ASN A 219 -4.55 -35.39 -1.92
C ASN A 219 -5.63 -36.11 -2.74
N SER A 220 -5.95 -35.57 -3.90
CA SER A 220 -6.77 -36.25 -4.88
C SER A 220 -5.93 -37.29 -5.65
N ASP A 221 -6.36 -38.55 -5.62
CA ASP A 221 -5.76 -39.66 -6.38
C ASP A 221 -5.56 -39.35 -7.88
N THR A 222 -6.27 -38.35 -8.41
CA THR A 222 -6.27 -37.99 -9.84
C THR A 222 -5.47 -36.74 -10.21
N SER A 223 -5.15 -35.83 -9.28
CA SER A 223 -4.53 -34.53 -9.64
C SER A 223 -3.24 -34.21 -8.91
N GLN A 224 -2.78 -35.02 -7.95
CA GLN A 224 -1.71 -34.65 -7.00
C GLN A 224 -2.00 -33.38 -6.17
N GLU A 225 -3.14 -32.72 -6.39
CA GLU A 225 -3.53 -31.51 -5.70
C GLU A 225 -4.19 -31.84 -4.36
N TYR A 226 -3.79 -31.09 -3.34
CA TYR A 226 -4.39 -31.14 -2.02
C TYR A 226 -5.64 -30.26 -1.96
N THR A 227 -6.76 -30.85 -1.56
CA THR A 227 -8.03 -30.14 -1.40
C THR A 227 -8.64 -30.43 -0.04
N PHE A 228 -9.41 -29.48 0.48
CA PHE A 228 -10.11 -29.66 1.75
C PHE A 228 -11.25 -30.67 1.59
N GLN A 229 -11.28 -31.65 2.49
CA GLN A 229 -12.32 -32.66 2.58
C GLN A 229 -12.94 -32.63 3.98
N TYR A 230 -14.26 -32.80 4.04
CA TYR A 230 -15.04 -32.80 5.27
C TYR A 230 -16.36 -33.55 5.05
N ASP A 231 -16.83 -34.26 6.07
CA ASP A 231 -17.90 -35.28 5.96
C ASP A 231 -19.23 -34.68 5.52
N ASN A 232 -19.52 -33.44 5.93
CA ASN A 232 -20.75 -32.72 5.64
C ASN A 232 -20.66 -31.80 4.40
N ALA A 233 -19.66 -31.99 3.52
CA ALA A 233 -19.50 -31.17 2.31
C ALA A 233 -20.73 -31.10 1.39
N ALA A 234 -21.51 -32.18 1.32
CA ALA A 234 -22.74 -32.22 0.52
C ALA A 234 -23.79 -31.17 0.95
N ALA A 235 -23.79 -30.75 2.23
CA ALA A 235 -24.73 -29.76 2.75
C ALA A 235 -24.44 -28.33 2.24
N PHE A 236 -23.23 -28.06 1.77
CA PHE A 236 -22.77 -26.72 1.35
C PHE A 236 -22.50 -26.64 -0.15
N LYS A 237 -22.95 -27.65 -0.91
CA LYS A 237 -22.64 -27.74 -2.34
C LYS A 237 -23.23 -26.56 -3.11
N GLY A 238 -22.36 -25.81 -3.79
CA GLY A 238 -22.75 -24.64 -4.58
C GLY A 238 -22.84 -23.35 -3.76
N GLU A 239 -22.56 -23.40 -2.46
CA GLU A 239 -22.47 -22.23 -1.60
C GLU A 239 -21.00 -21.82 -1.42
N LYS A 240 -20.76 -20.53 -1.21
CA LYS A 240 -19.44 -20.04 -0.83
C LYS A 240 -19.18 -20.38 0.64
N ALA A 241 -18.02 -20.98 0.91
CA ALA A 241 -17.58 -21.32 2.26
C ALA A 241 -16.20 -20.71 2.51
N ALA A 242 -16.09 -19.96 3.60
CA ALA A 242 -14.81 -19.45 4.11
C ALA A 242 -14.35 -20.28 5.30
N LEU A 243 -13.04 -20.46 5.48
CA LEU A 243 -12.46 -21.04 6.69
C LEU A 243 -11.85 -19.94 7.56
N LEU A 244 -12.10 -20.00 8.87
CA LEU A 244 -11.42 -19.17 9.86
C LEU A 244 -10.00 -19.67 10.09
N ALA A 245 -9.04 -18.78 9.92
CA ALA A 245 -7.65 -18.93 10.33
C ALA A 245 -7.42 -18.05 11.55
N ILE A 246 -7.39 -18.66 12.74
CA ILE A 246 -7.18 -17.96 14.01
C ILE A 246 -5.85 -18.37 14.59
N GLU A 247 -4.94 -17.41 14.78
CA GLU A 247 -3.61 -17.64 15.33
C GLU A 247 -3.32 -16.64 16.44
N LEU A 248 -2.73 -17.13 17.52
CA LEU A 248 -2.10 -16.34 18.57
C LEU A 248 -0.59 -16.51 18.44
N ILE A 249 0.10 -15.45 18.02
CA ILE A 249 1.52 -15.49 17.63
C ILE A 249 2.35 -14.76 18.68
N ALA A 250 3.26 -15.48 19.33
CA ALA A 250 4.15 -14.98 20.38
C ALA A 250 5.62 -15.22 19.97
N PRO A 251 6.30 -14.23 19.36
CA PRO A 251 7.60 -14.45 18.71
C PRO A 251 8.80 -14.52 19.67
N SER A 252 8.70 -13.98 20.90
CA SER A 252 9.86 -13.85 21.80
C SER A 252 9.60 -14.16 23.27
N ASN A 253 8.38 -14.02 23.77
CA ASN A 253 8.03 -14.32 25.15
C ASN A 253 6.59 -14.82 25.25
N ASP A 254 6.27 -15.54 26.33
CA ASP A 254 4.91 -16.04 26.59
C ASP A 254 4.01 -14.99 27.27
N GLN A 255 4.34 -13.70 27.17
CA GLN A 255 3.62 -12.61 27.84
C GLN A 255 2.81 -11.77 26.87
N GLU A 256 3.36 -11.44 25.71
CA GLU A 256 2.67 -10.69 24.66
C GLU A 256 2.33 -11.60 23.47
N ALA A 257 1.29 -11.24 22.72
CA ALA A 257 0.97 -11.93 21.48
C ALA A 257 0.28 -11.03 20.46
N LEU A 258 0.40 -11.39 19.19
CA LEU A 258 -0.46 -10.88 18.14
C LEU A 258 -1.61 -11.86 17.95
N LEU A 259 -2.84 -11.42 18.18
CA LEU A 259 -4.03 -12.14 17.71
C LEU A 259 -4.23 -11.82 16.25
N SER A 260 -4.23 -12.85 15.40
CA SER A 260 -4.58 -12.79 14.00
C SER A 260 -5.86 -13.59 13.76
N VAL A 261 -6.87 -12.94 13.20
CA VAL A 261 -8.12 -13.56 12.75
C VAL A 261 -8.28 -13.24 11.28
N ARG A 262 -8.18 -14.28 10.46
CA ARG A 262 -8.31 -14.20 9.01
C ARG A 262 -9.41 -15.14 8.53
N THR A 263 -9.95 -14.86 7.35
CA THR A 263 -10.77 -15.81 6.62
C THR A 263 -10.32 -15.94 5.20
N PHE A 264 -10.33 -17.16 4.66
CA PHE A 264 -10.01 -17.43 3.28
C PHE A 264 -11.05 -18.35 2.65
N ASP A 265 -11.23 -18.24 1.35
CA ASP A 265 -12.16 -19.07 0.59
C ASP A 265 -11.64 -20.50 0.56
N LEU A 266 -12.48 -21.46 0.97
CA LEU A 266 -12.03 -22.85 1.13
C LEU A 266 -11.61 -23.50 -0.19
N ALA A 267 -12.17 -23.06 -1.32
CA ALA A 267 -11.91 -23.65 -2.63
C ALA A 267 -10.70 -23.02 -3.33
N SER A 268 -10.62 -21.70 -3.36
CA SER A 268 -9.57 -20.93 -4.04
C SER A 268 -8.38 -20.57 -3.13
N GLN A 269 -8.51 -20.80 -1.82
CA GLN A 269 -7.54 -20.42 -0.78
C GLN A 269 -7.29 -18.91 -0.68
N GLN A 270 -8.06 -18.10 -1.42
CA GLN A 270 -7.92 -16.65 -1.45
C GLN A 270 -8.32 -16.04 -0.12
N LEU A 271 -7.45 -15.19 0.43
CA LEU A 271 -7.70 -14.38 1.62
C LEU A 271 -8.87 -13.42 1.36
N ILE A 272 -9.86 -13.44 2.24
CA ILE A 272 -11.08 -12.63 2.19
C ILE A 272 -11.01 -11.48 3.19
N SER A 273 -10.58 -11.78 4.41
CA SER A 273 -10.50 -10.78 5.49
C SER A 273 -9.30 -11.06 6.38
N SER A 274 -8.78 -9.99 6.98
CA SER A 274 -7.72 -10.02 7.96
C SER A 274 -7.98 -8.95 9.01
N VAL A 275 -7.94 -9.38 10.27
CA VAL A 275 -8.08 -8.53 11.46
C VAL A 275 -7.02 -8.96 12.44
N MET A 276 -6.29 -8.00 13.02
CA MET A 276 -5.29 -8.30 14.02
C MET A 276 -5.26 -7.29 15.16
N PHE A 277 -4.82 -7.76 16.32
CA PHE A 277 -4.65 -6.95 17.52
C PHE A 277 -3.39 -7.37 18.27
N TYR A 278 -2.63 -6.40 18.74
CA TYR A 278 -1.57 -6.62 19.71
C TYR A 278 -2.19 -6.79 21.10
N ILE A 279 -1.78 -7.83 21.82
CA ILE A 279 -2.24 -8.14 23.17
C ILE A 279 -1.04 -8.05 24.09
N LYS A 280 -1.05 -7.06 24.99
CA LYS A 280 0.06 -6.81 25.93
C LYS A 280 0.24 -7.93 26.95
N ASN A 281 -0.85 -8.53 27.41
CA ASN A 281 -0.83 -9.68 28.31
C ASN A 281 -1.71 -10.81 27.76
N ALA A 282 -1.07 -11.78 27.10
CA ALA A 282 -1.67 -12.96 26.50
C ALA A 282 -1.37 -14.25 27.29
N SER A 283 -0.73 -14.16 28.47
CA SER A 283 -0.26 -15.30 29.26
C SER A 283 -1.33 -16.37 29.48
N ASP A 284 -2.54 -15.96 29.86
CA ASP A 284 -3.66 -16.87 30.13
C ASP A 284 -4.11 -17.67 28.90
N ALA A 285 -3.92 -17.11 27.70
CA ALA A 285 -4.26 -17.73 26.43
C ALA A 285 -3.11 -18.57 25.86
N LEU A 286 -1.85 -18.16 26.11
CA LEU A 286 -0.66 -18.90 25.70
C LEU A 286 -0.43 -20.14 26.57
N GLN A 287 -0.81 -20.09 27.84
CA GLN A 287 -0.62 -21.17 28.81
C GLN A 287 -1.92 -21.55 29.54
N PRO A 288 -2.95 -22.04 28.83
CA PRO A 288 -4.29 -22.23 29.38
C PRO A 288 -4.38 -23.32 30.46
N ASP A 289 -3.37 -24.21 30.55
CA ASP A 289 -3.29 -25.37 31.43
C ASP A 289 -2.24 -25.20 32.56
N SER A 290 -1.59 -24.03 32.67
CA SER A 290 -0.74 -23.74 33.83
C SER A 290 -1.61 -23.66 35.08
N GLU A 291 -1.32 -24.49 36.10
CA GLU A 291 -1.97 -24.34 37.41
C GLU A 291 -1.69 -22.93 37.95
N PRO A 292 -2.68 -22.26 38.57
CA PRO A 292 -2.44 -20.96 39.19
C PRO A 292 -1.34 -21.15 40.24
N THR A 293 -0.18 -20.54 40.01
CA THR A 293 0.88 -20.51 41.02
C THR A 293 0.29 -19.85 42.25
N GLU A 294 0.05 -20.61 43.31
CA GLU A 294 -0.38 -20.05 44.59
C GLU A 294 0.60 -18.92 44.95
N THR A 295 0.04 -17.74 45.23
CA THR A 295 0.79 -16.57 45.66
C THR A 295 1.46 -16.90 47.00
N THR A 296 2.65 -17.50 46.97
CA THR A 296 3.52 -17.53 48.15
C THR A 296 3.82 -16.08 48.50
N GLU A 297 3.59 -15.74 49.77
CA GLU A 297 3.83 -14.42 50.35
C GLU A 297 5.14 -13.80 49.85
N PRO A 298 5.17 -12.49 49.60
CA PRO A 298 6.31 -11.82 48.98
C PRO A 298 7.50 -11.94 49.93
N THR A 299 8.46 -12.79 49.59
CA THR A 299 9.81 -12.62 50.11
C THR A 299 10.37 -11.41 49.39
N GLU A 300 10.68 -10.34 50.13
CA GLU A 300 11.40 -9.16 49.63
C GLU A 300 12.79 -9.58 49.14
N THR A 301 12.83 -10.19 47.96
CA THR A 301 13.99 -10.13 47.09
C THR A 301 13.53 -9.22 45.96
N GLU A 302 14.18 -8.08 45.85
CA GLU A 302 13.99 -7.07 44.81
C GLU A 302 14.21 -7.74 43.44
N VAL A 303 13.18 -8.41 42.92
CA VAL A 303 13.13 -8.83 41.53
C VAL A 303 12.83 -7.54 40.79
N ALA A 304 13.87 -6.91 40.25
CA ALA A 304 13.71 -5.92 39.22
C ALA A 304 12.85 -6.56 38.12
N THR A 305 11.56 -6.23 38.09
CA THR A 305 10.71 -6.45 36.92
C THR A 305 11.30 -5.59 35.83
N THR A 306 12.26 -6.15 35.10
CA THR A 306 12.64 -5.63 33.80
C THR A 306 11.35 -5.69 32.99
N GLU A 307 10.76 -4.54 32.68
CA GLU A 307 9.64 -4.48 31.74
C GLU A 307 10.10 -5.23 30.50
N ALA A 308 9.41 -6.33 30.18
CA ALA A 308 9.75 -7.14 29.02
C ALA A 308 9.71 -6.22 27.80
N VAL A 309 10.84 -6.12 27.09
CA VAL A 309 10.95 -5.31 25.89
C VAL A 309 9.99 -5.90 24.86
N ARG A 310 9.06 -5.08 24.36
CA ARG A 310 8.09 -5.47 23.33
C ARG A 310 8.83 -6.00 22.11
N SER A 311 8.47 -7.21 21.68
CA SER A 311 9.06 -7.88 20.52
C SER A 311 8.20 -7.76 19.26
N ILE A 312 6.91 -7.49 19.41
CA ILE A 312 5.98 -7.27 18.31
C ILE A 312 6.05 -5.81 17.88
N PRO A 313 6.19 -5.48 16.58
CA PRO A 313 6.25 -4.08 16.15
C PRO A 313 5.03 -3.26 16.61
N ALA A 314 5.23 -1.97 16.82
CA ALA A 314 4.17 -0.99 17.05
C ALA A 314 3.55 -0.51 15.73
N SER A 315 4.35 -0.44 14.67
CA SER A 315 3.89 -0.02 13.36
C SER A 315 4.63 -0.74 12.24
N ILE A 316 4.01 -0.74 11.07
CA ILE A 316 4.56 -1.27 9.83
C ILE A 316 4.44 -0.22 8.74
N THR A 317 5.49 -0.11 7.92
CA THR A 317 5.53 0.73 6.73
C THR A 317 5.97 -0.10 5.54
N ILE A 318 5.18 -0.12 4.47
CA ILE A 318 5.60 -0.72 3.19
C ILE A 318 5.90 0.38 2.19
N ASN A 319 7.16 0.50 1.80
CA ASN A 319 7.58 1.42 0.76
C ASN A 319 7.35 0.83 -0.63
N ASN A 320 6.26 1.23 -1.26
CA ASN A 320 5.90 0.87 -2.64
C ASN A 320 6.07 2.07 -3.59
N SER A 321 7.29 2.63 -3.63
CA SER A 321 7.63 3.87 -4.34
C SER A 321 7.25 3.91 -5.83
N ASN A 322 7.14 2.74 -6.47
CA ASN A 322 6.83 2.60 -7.89
C ASN A 322 5.38 2.14 -8.18
N GLN A 323 4.54 2.02 -7.14
CA GLN A 323 3.15 1.54 -7.23
C GLN A 323 3.08 0.17 -7.94
N LEU A 324 4.04 -0.70 -7.66
CA LEU A 324 4.16 -2.01 -8.30
C LEU A 324 3.09 -2.97 -7.76
N ILE A 325 2.73 -2.87 -6.48
CA ILE A 325 1.62 -3.65 -5.90
C ILE A 325 0.31 -3.37 -6.66
N GLU A 326 -0.02 -2.09 -6.91
CA GLU A 326 -1.24 -1.73 -7.65
C GLU A 326 -1.17 -2.15 -9.12
N LYS A 327 0.02 -2.06 -9.75
CA LYS A 327 0.20 -2.51 -11.13
C LYS A 327 0.02 -4.01 -11.28
N LEU A 328 0.51 -4.80 -10.30
CA LEU A 328 0.34 -6.24 -10.27
C LEU A 328 -1.13 -6.62 -10.04
N ALA A 329 -1.82 -5.92 -9.13
CA ALA A 329 -3.25 -6.10 -8.91
C ALA A 329 -4.09 -5.77 -10.16
N GLY A 330 -3.71 -4.75 -10.93
CA GLY A 330 -4.41 -4.30 -12.13
C GLY A 330 -4.09 -5.07 -13.43
N LEU A 331 -3.38 -6.20 -13.36
CA LEU A 331 -3.10 -7.02 -14.55
C LEU A 331 -4.40 -7.63 -15.11
N PRO A 332 -4.53 -7.84 -16.44
CA PRO A 332 -5.71 -8.48 -17.03
C PRO A 332 -5.97 -9.90 -16.52
N SER A 333 -4.90 -10.59 -16.09
CA SER A 333 -4.94 -11.88 -15.40
C SER A 333 -4.06 -11.73 -14.16
N PRO A 334 -4.64 -11.33 -13.02
CA PRO A 334 -3.89 -11.13 -11.79
C PRO A 334 -3.28 -12.44 -11.30
N TYR A 335 -2.09 -12.36 -10.72
CA TYR A 335 -1.51 -13.49 -10.00
C TYR A 335 -2.18 -13.67 -8.64
N LEU A 336 -2.20 -14.92 -8.18
CA LEU A 336 -2.53 -15.32 -6.83
C LEU A 336 -1.22 -15.44 -6.07
N PHE A 337 -0.99 -14.55 -5.12
CA PHE A 337 0.26 -14.47 -4.38
C PHE A 337 0.18 -15.22 -3.06
N GLU A 338 1.11 -16.15 -2.85
CA GLU A 338 1.47 -16.55 -1.49
C GLU A 338 2.61 -15.71 -0.96
N THR A 339 2.86 -15.81 0.34
CA THR A 339 3.92 -15.12 1.06
C THR A 339 4.94 -16.15 1.51
N VAL A 340 6.22 -15.84 1.32
CA VAL A 340 7.32 -16.69 1.75
C VAL A 340 8.31 -15.82 2.51
N THR A 341 8.47 -16.10 3.80
CA THR A 341 9.37 -15.32 4.68
C THR A 341 10.61 -16.14 5.01
N THR A 342 11.80 -15.62 4.71
CA THR A 342 13.06 -16.33 4.94
C THR A 342 13.66 -15.99 6.31
N THR A 343 12.99 -16.39 7.39
CA THR A 343 13.49 -16.23 8.77
C THR A 343 13.61 -17.58 9.47
N GLU A 344 14.66 -17.76 10.29
CA GLU A 344 14.87 -19.02 11.01
C GLU A 344 13.85 -19.26 12.14
N ASN A 345 13.28 -18.20 12.74
CA ASN A 345 12.26 -18.31 13.79
C ASN A 345 10.86 -18.47 13.15
N PRO A 346 10.15 -19.59 13.36
CA PRO A 346 8.83 -19.83 12.78
C PRO A 346 7.74 -18.85 13.23
N ALA A 347 7.76 -18.42 14.50
CA ALA A 347 6.81 -17.42 14.99
C ALA A 347 7.10 -16.03 14.42
N GLN A 348 8.37 -15.69 14.21
CA GLN A 348 8.73 -14.46 13.49
C GLN A 348 8.25 -14.51 12.03
N ALA A 349 8.40 -15.66 11.36
CA ALA A 349 7.90 -15.85 10.00
C ALA A 349 6.38 -15.67 9.93
N ALA A 350 5.64 -16.27 10.88
CA ALA A 350 4.18 -16.14 10.98
C ALA A 350 3.74 -14.71 11.30
N LEU A 351 4.47 -14.00 12.18
CA LEU A 351 4.22 -12.60 12.49
C LEU A 351 4.33 -11.73 11.23
N ILE A 352 5.43 -11.85 10.50
CA ILE A 352 5.69 -11.08 9.28
C ILE A 352 4.64 -11.41 8.20
N ASP A 353 4.31 -12.69 8.03
CA ASP A 353 3.25 -13.15 7.11
C ASP A 353 1.93 -12.41 7.35
N VAL A 354 1.46 -12.43 8.60
CA VAL A 354 0.18 -11.81 8.99
C VAL A 354 0.23 -10.29 8.79
N LEU A 355 1.30 -9.63 9.24
CA LEU A 355 1.45 -8.17 9.10
C LEU A 355 1.36 -7.75 7.64
N ILE A 356 2.07 -8.43 6.75
CA ILE A 356 2.10 -8.12 5.32
C ILE A 356 0.75 -8.38 4.68
N LYS A 357 0.16 -9.55 4.92
CA LYS A 357 -1.13 -9.92 4.33
C LYS A 357 -2.22 -8.93 4.68
N ASP A 358 -2.30 -8.53 5.96
CA ASP A 358 -3.27 -7.53 6.40
C ASP A 358 -3.04 -6.17 5.76
N THR A 359 -1.78 -5.71 5.74
CA THR A 359 -1.40 -4.42 5.15
C THR A 359 -1.80 -4.37 3.68
N ILE A 360 -1.43 -5.39 2.92
CA ILE A 360 -1.67 -5.48 1.48
C ILE A 360 -3.17 -5.65 1.20
N LEU A 361 -3.87 -6.50 1.94
CA LEU A 361 -5.30 -6.76 1.75
C LEU A 361 -6.14 -5.49 1.98
N LYS A 362 -5.85 -4.73 3.04
CA LYS A 362 -6.63 -3.52 3.39
C LYS A 362 -6.37 -2.36 2.44
N ASN A 363 -5.21 -2.33 1.78
CA ASN A 363 -4.73 -1.18 1.03
C ASN A 363 -4.51 -1.46 -0.46
N SER A 364 -4.82 -2.66 -0.96
CA SER A 364 -4.69 -2.98 -2.38
C SER A 364 -5.68 -4.05 -2.82
N GLU A 365 -5.79 -4.23 -4.13
CA GLU A 365 -6.57 -5.32 -4.74
C GLU A 365 -5.68 -6.52 -5.09
N LEU A 366 -4.46 -6.59 -4.55
CA LEU A 366 -3.56 -7.72 -4.77
C LEU A 366 -4.20 -8.98 -4.18
N ILE A 367 -4.26 -10.06 -4.97
CA ILE A 367 -4.88 -11.31 -4.55
C ILE A 367 -3.87 -12.12 -3.75
N LEU A 368 -4.17 -12.37 -2.48
CA LEU A 368 -3.36 -13.15 -1.56
C LEU A 368 -4.02 -14.50 -1.28
N VAL A 369 -3.23 -15.54 -1.07
CA VAL A 369 -3.70 -16.88 -0.65
C VAL A 369 -3.10 -17.29 0.69
N GLU A 370 -3.77 -18.21 1.39
CA GLU A 370 -3.41 -18.65 2.74
C GLU A 370 -2.54 -19.92 2.83
N SER A 371 -1.55 -20.05 1.94
CA SER A 371 -0.69 -21.25 1.88
C SER A 371 0.04 -21.56 3.18
N LEU A 372 0.72 -20.57 3.77
CA LEU A 372 1.52 -20.77 4.99
C LEU A 372 0.68 -21.24 6.19
N PHE A 373 -0.52 -20.67 6.38
CA PHE A 373 -1.42 -21.14 7.42
C PHE A 373 -1.90 -22.55 7.14
N ILE A 374 -2.32 -22.84 5.89
CA ILE A 374 -2.79 -24.17 5.49
C ILE A 374 -1.71 -25.23 5.71
N GLN A 375 -0.46 -24.94 5.32
CA GLN A 375 0.69 -25.81 5.56
C GLN A 375 0.89 -26.08 7.05
N ARG A 376 0.92 -25.03 7.89
CA ARG A 376 1.08 -25.18 9.34
C ARG A 376 -0.07 -25.91 10.02
N ALA A 377 -1.28 -25.75 9.50
CA ALA A 377 -2.50 -26.15 10.19
C ALA A 377 -3.04 -27.52 9.79
N TYR A 378 -2.87 -27.90 8.51
CA TYR A 378 -3.56 -29.03 7.91
C TYR A 378 -2.66 -29.95 7.09
N LEU A 379 -1.38 -29.60 6.85
CA LEU A 379 -0.47 -30.52 6.18
C LEU A 379 -0.27 -31.78 7.05
N PRO A 380 -0.49 -32.99 6.52
CA PRO A 380 -0.30 -34.21 7.29
C PRO A 380 1.16 -34.38 7.73
N ASP A 381 1.34 -34.95 8.93
CA ASP A 381 2.68 -35.25 9.46
C ASP A 381 3.50 -36.11 8.48
N GLY A 382 4.76 -35.73 8.25
CA GLY A 382 5.68 -36.44 7.36
C GLY A 382 5.52 -36.13 5.88
N VAL A 383 4.67 -35.17 5.51
CA VAL A 383 4.59 -34.61 4.16
C VAL A 383 5.43 -33.33 4.11
N GLU A 384 6.37 -33.26 3.16
CA GLU A 384 7.18 -32.07 2.92
C GLU A 384 6.31 -30.91 2.41
N ALA A 385 6.62 -29.68 2.83
CA ALA A 385 5.84 -28.49 2.45
C ALA A 385 5.79 -28.28 0.93
N GLU A 386 6.84 -28.69 0.22
CA GLU A 386 6.97 -28.66 -1.25
C GLU A 386 5.98 -29.57 -1.98
N ALA A 387 5.39 -30.56 -1.27
CA ALA A 387 4.37 -31.44 -1.82
C ALA A 387 2.98 -30.77 -1.88
N LEU A 388 2.80 -29.61 -1.23
CA LEU A 388 1.56 -28.85 -1.32
C LEU A 388 1.53 -28.08 -2.65
N SER A 389 0.69 -28.51 -3.60
CA SER A 389 0.29 -27.63 -4.70
C SER A 389 -0.58 -26.50 -4.13
N SER A 390 0.04 -25.36 -3.86
CA SER A 390 -0.66 -24.14 -3.50
C SER A 390 -1.56 -23.66 -4.64
N ALA A 391 -2.65 -22.97 -4.32
CA ALA A 391 -3.43 -22.23 -5.33
C ALA A 391 -2.67 -21.01 -5.89
N ALA A 392 -1.51 -20.67 -5.32
CA ALA A 392 -0.66 -19.59 -5.75
C ALA A 392 -0.10 -19.81 -7.16
N THR A 393 -0.01 -18.71 -7.90
CA THR A 393 0.65 -18.64 -9.22
C THR A 393 1.92 -17.77 -9.15
N ALA A 394 2.15 -17.13 -8.02
CA ALA A 394 3.33 -16.34 -7.71
C ALA A 394 3.55 -16.29 -6.19
N GLU A 395 4.75 -15.88 -5.76
CA GLU A 395 5.07 -15.60 -4.38
C GLU A 395 5.51 -14.15 -4.17
N LEU A 396 5.27 -13.65 -2.97
CA LEU A 396 5.92 -12.50 -2.37
C LEU A 396 7.00 -13.03 -1.43
N SER A 397 8.23 -13.09 -1.93
CA SER A 397 9.41 -13.44 -1.15
C SER A 397 9.82 -12.25 -0.28
N ILE A 398 9.92 -12.49 1.02
CA ILE A 398 10.18 -11.48 2.04
C ILE A 398 11.49 -11.86 2.73
N THR A 399 12.54 -11.13 2.41
CA THR A 399 13.91 -11.41 2.88
C THR A 399 14.38 -10.30 3.80
N PRO A 400 14.94 -10.60 4.99
CA PRO A 400 15.53 -9.59 5.85
C PRO A 400 16.74 -8.92 5.18
N ASN A 401 16.91 -7.63 5.40
CA ASN A 401 18.12 -6.86 5.12
C ASN A 401 18.60 -6.19 6.43
N GLU A 402 19.59 -5.29 6.42
CA GLU A 402 20.27 -4.81 7.64
C GLU A 402 19.30 -4.37 8.76
N ASP A 403 18.27 -3.59 8.44
CA ASP A 403 17.28 -3.09 9.40
C ASP A 403 15.81 -3.28 8.93
N ASP A 404 15.58 -3.71 7.69
CA ASP A 404 14.27 -3.80 7.04
C ASP A 404 14.06 -5.19 6.40
N TYR A 405 12.98 -5.35 5.62
CA TYR A 405 12.76 -6.49 4.74
C TYR A 405 12.58 -6.01 3.30
N THR A 406 13.03 -6.81 2.34
CA THR A 406 12.77 -6.59 0.91
C THR A 406 11.66 -7.53 0.44
N ILE A 407 10.71 -7.00 -0.34
CA ILE A 407 9.65 -7.79 -0.97
C ILE A 407 9.94 -7.95 -2.46
N VAL A 408 10.07 -9.20 -2.90
CA VAL A 408 10.25 -9.57 -4.30
C VAL A 408 9.05 -10.40 -4.75
N ALA A 409 8.36 -9.96 -5.80
CA ALA A 409 7.33 -10.75 -6.47
C ALA A 409 7.99 -11.72 -7.45
N ILE A 410 7.69 -13.02 -7.35
CA ILE A 410 8.26 -14.08 -8.18
C ILE A 410 7.13 -14.89 -8.81
N ALA A 411 7.05 -14.90 -10.13
CA ALA A 411 6.02 -15.66 -10.86
C ALA A 411 6.48 -17.10 -11.14
N TYR A 412 5.74 -18.12 -10.66
CA TYR A 412 6.20 -19.51 -10.71
C TYR A 412 6.43 -20.04 -12.12
N GLU A 413 5.53 -19.76 -13.07
CA GLU A 413 5.66 -20.29 -14.43
C GLU A 413 6.89 -19.76 -15.17
N SER A 414 7.33 -18.54 -14.87
CA SER A 414 8.36 -17.83 -15.64
C SER A 414 9.67 -17.62 -14.88
N GLY A 415 9.67 -17.79 -13.56
CA GLY A 415 10.77 -17.44 -12.67
C GLY A 415 11.12 -15.95 -12.71
N ARG A 416 10.23 -15.09 -13.23
CA ARG A 416 10.50 -13.65 -13.30
C ARG A 416 10.36 -13.04 -11.93
N GLU A 417 11.37 -12.29 -11.57
CA GLU A 417 11.47 -11.59 -10.30
C GLU A 417 11.28 -10.09 -10.50
N LEU A 418 10.62 -9.45 -9.54
CA LEU A 418 10.44 -8.01 -9.50
C LEU A 418 10.46 -7.56 -8.04
N GLU A 419 11.45 -6.75 -7.67
CA GLU A 419 11.43 -6.06 -6.38
C GLU A 419 10.27 -5.06 -6.37
N ILE A 420 9.32 -5.24 -5.44
CA ILE A 420 8.10 -4.42 -5.38
C ILE A 420 8.08 -3.44 -4.21
N GLY A 421 8.96 -3.61 -3.23
CA GLY A 421 9.09 -2.67 -2.12
C GLY A 421 9.95 -3.16 -0.97
N THR A 422 10.01 -2.36 0.08
CA THR A 422 10.64 -2.71 1.36
C THR A 422 9.65 -2.55 2.51
N ILE A 423 9.91 -3.24 3.62
CA ILE A 423 9.11 -3.19 4.84
C ILE A 423 10.00 -2.71 5.98
N ALA A 424 9.57 -1.68 6.67
CA ALA A 424 10.14 -1.27 7.94
C ALA A 424 9.20 -1.68 9.08
N LEU A 425 9.75 -2.38 10.08
CA LEU A 425 9.05 -2.77 11.31
C LEU A 425 9.59 -1.91 12.46
N GLN A 426 8.74 -1.05 13.02
CA GLN A 426 9.14 -0.19 14.13
C GLN A 426 8.71 -0.82 15.46
N LEU A 427 9.69 -1.18 16.28
CA LEU A 427 9.47 -1.48 17.70
C LEU A 427 9.12 -0.17 18.45
N PRO A 428 8.35 -0.22 19.55
CA PRO A 428 8.12 0.97 20.36
C PRO A 428 9.45 1.49 20.94
N GLU A 429 9.51 2.80 21.18
CA GLU A 429 10.62 3.46 21.89
C GLU A 429 10.68 3.13 23.38
#